data_AF-A0A3D1ZXP9-F1
#
_entry.id   AF-A0A3D1ZXP9-F1
#
_cell.length_a   1.000
_cell.length_b   1.000
_cell.length_c   1.000
_cell.angle_alpha   90.00
_cell.angle_beta   90.00
_cell.angle_gamma   90.00
#
_symmetry.space_group_name_H-M   'P 1'
#
loop_
_entity.id
_entity.type
_entity.pdbx_description
1 polymer ?
#
loop_
_entity_poly.entity_id
_entity_poly.type
_entity_poly.pdbx_seq_one_letter_code
_entity_poly.pdbx_strand_id
1 'polypeptide(L)'
;GRAGKRVILADEQNEFGGTLLASKQTINGQPASEWAEVVAAELAAMDNVLCLNRTTVFGYYDQNFLGALERRTDHDGMTAKSGTRQRIHRIRAHQV
;
A
#
# COMPACT_ATOMS: atom_id res chain seq x y z
N GLY A 1 3.00 6.76 -11.16
CA GLY A 1 3.66 5.57 -11.75
C GLY A 1 4.25 5.90 -13.11
N ARG A 2 5.02 4.97 -13.72
CA ARG A 2 5.83 5.22 -14.95
C ARG A 2 5.11 5.93 -16.10
N ALA A 3 3.79 5.78 -16.25
CA ALA A 3 2.96 6.51 -17.21
C ALA A 3 2.65 7.98 -16.84
N GLY A 4 3.34 8.56 -15.85
CA GLY A 4 3.17 9.96 -15.40
C GLY A 4 1.92 10.23 -14.56
N LYS A 5 1.03 9.26 -14.37
CA LYS A 5 -0.19 9.43 -13.56
C LYS A 5 0.11 9.46 -12.07
N ARG A 6 -0.68 10.23 -11.31
CA ARG A 6 -0.73 10.17 -9.84
C ARG A 6 -1.43 8.88 -9.42
N VAL A 7 -0.74 8.06 -8.66
CA VAL A 7 -1.18 6.71 -8.26
C VAL A 7 -1.19 6.60 -6.75
N ILE A 8 -2.18 5.90 -6.19
CA ILE A 8 -2.17 5.42 -4.80
C ILE A 8 -2.14 3.90 -4.87
N LEU A 9 -1.16 3.29 -4.23
CA LEU A 9 -1.11 1.85 -4.01
C LEU A 9 -1.46 1.59 -2.54
N ALA A 10 -2.56 0.89 -2.29
CA ALA A 10 -3.02 0.56 -0.94
C ALA A 10 -3.03 -0.95 -0.74
N ASP A 11 -2.50 -1.40 0.39
CA ASP A 11 -2.45 -2.81 0.78
C ASP A 11 -2.74 -2.94 2.28
N GLU A 12 -3.53 -3.94 2.67
CA GLU A 12 -3.91 -4.15 4.07
C GLU A 12 -2.80 -4.75 4.95
N GLN A 13 -1.81 -5.41 4.34
CA GLN A 13 -0.71 -6.08 5.02
C GLN A 13 0.36 -5.08 5.51
N ASN A 14 1.28 -5.56 6.35
CA ASN A 14 2.42 -4.76 6.84
C ASN A 14 3.41 -4.38 5.75
N GLU A 15 3.49 -5.16 4.69
CA GLU A 15 4.39 -4.99 3.55
C GLU A 15 3.69 -5.36 2.24
N PHE A 16 4.18 -4.83 1.11
CA PHE A 16 3.60 -5.13 -0.19
C PHE A 16 4.06 -6.48 -0.70
N GLY A 17 3.20 -7.18 -1.43
CA GLY A 17 3.53 -8.44 -2.11
C GLY A 17 2.46 -9.50 -1.99
N GLY A 18 1.54 -9.37 -1.03
CA GLY A 18 0.42 -10.29 -0.86
C GLY A 18 0.88 -11.75 -0.78
N THR A 19 0.35 -12.61 -1.64
CA THR A 19 0.69 -14.04 -1.64
C THR A 19 2.13 -14.34 -2.08
N LEU A 20 2.81 -13.41 -2.75
CA LEU A 20 4.21 -13.58 -3.17
C LEU A 20 5.15 -13.71 -1.98
N LEU A 21 4.81 -13.10 -0.84
CA LEU A 21 5.59 -13.17 0.40
C LEU A 21 5.65 -14.59 0.98
N ALA A 22 4.66 -15.43 0.67
CA ALA A 22 4.62 -16.84 1.07
C ALA A 22 4.99 -17.81 -0.08
N SER A 23 5.31 -17.27 -1.25
CA SER A 23 5.59 -18.07 -2.44
C SER A 23 7.07 -18.46 -2.53
N LYS A 24 7.34 -19.67 -3.05
CA LYS A 24 8.70 -20.13 -3.41
C LYS A 24 9.01 -19.95 -4.89
N GLN A 25 8.11 -19.32 -5.63
CA GLN A 25 8.30 -19.08 -7.06
C GLN A 25 9.39 -18.04 -7.30
N THR A 26 9.89 -18.03 -8.52
CA THR A 26 10.81 -17.02 -9.01
C THR A 26 10.13 -16.12 -10.05
N ILE A 27 10.45 -14.84 -10.02
CA ILE A 27 9.99 -13.83 -10.98
C ILE A 27 11.24 -13.15 -11.53
N ASN A 28 11.42 -13.15 -12.84
CA ASN A 28 12.62 -12.60 -13.51
C ASN A 28 13.96 -13.13 -12.95
N GLY A 29 13.98 -14.40 -12.52
CA GLY A 29 15.16 -15.04 -11.95
C GLY A 29 15.44 -14.72 -10.47
N GLN A 30 14.59 -13.92 -9.82
CA GLN A 30 14.68 -13.57 -8.40
C GLN A 30 13.58 -14.30 -7.59
N PRO A 31 13.80 -14.60 -6.30
CA PRO A 31 12.73 -15.02 -5.39
C PRO A 31 11.56 -14.04 -5.41
N ALA A 32 10.32 -14.53 -5.40
CA ALA A 32 9.13 -13.69 -5.52
C ALA A 32 9.01 -12.60 -4.44
N SER A 33 9.42 -12.88 -3.20
CA SER A 33 9.43 -11.91 -2.11
C SER A 33 10.45 -10.78 -2.34
N GLU A 34 11.66 -11.12 -2.78
CA GLU A 34 12.72 -10.15 -3.11
C GLU A 34 12.31 -9.28 -4.30
N TRP A 35 11.71 -9.88 -5.32
CA TRP A 35 11.18 -9.14 -6.46
C TRP A 35 10.10 -8.13 -6.02
N ALA A 36 9.18 -8.54 -5.14
CA ALA A 36 8.13 -7.66 -4.63
C ALA A 36 8.70 -6.49 -3.83
N GLU A 37 9.71 -6.74 -2.99
CA GLU A 37 10.43 -5.70 -2.24
C GLU A 37 11.08 -4.68 -3.18
N VAL A 38 11.79 -5.14 -4.22
CA VAL A 38 12.45 -4.27 -5.21
C VAL A 38 11.43 -3.39 -5.92
N VAL A 39 10.31 -3.96 -6.38
CA VAL A 39 9.26 -3.20 -7.08
C VAL A 39 8.57 -2.22 -6.14
N ALA A 40 8.27 -2.61 -4.90
CA ALA A 40 7.68 -1.73 -3.91
C ALA A 40 8.59 -0.54 -3.59
N ALA A 41 9.90 -0.77 -3.46
CA ALA A 41 10.90 0.26 -3.26
C ALA A 41 10.98 1.22 -4.47
N GLU A 42 10.97 0.69 -5.69
CA GLU A 42 10.93 1.51 -6.92
C GLU A 42 9.69 2.41 -6.94
N LEU A 43 8.50 1.87 -6.64
CA LEU A 43 7.26 2.63 -6.61
C LEU A 43 7.28 3.70 -5.51
N ALA A 44 7.78 3.37 -4.31
CA ALA A 44 7.88 4.31 -3.21
C ALA A 44 8.86 5.47 -3.47
N ALA A 45 9.83 5.27 -4.37
CA ALA A 45 10.76 6.31 -4.79
C ALA A 45 10.18 7.27 -5.85
N MET A 46 8.99 7.00 -6.41
CA MET A 46 8.36 7.87 -7.39
C MET A 46 7.53 8.97 -6.72
N ASP A 47 7.81 10.25 -6.99
CA ASP A 47 7.07 11.40 -6.43
C ASP A 47 5.56 11.39 -6.73
N ASN A 48 5.14 10.68 -7.78
CA ASN A 48 3.75 10.57 -8.19
C ASN A 48 3.06 9.28 -7.73
N VAL A 49 3.66 8.51 -6.82
CA VAL A 49 3.07 7.31 -6.23
C VAL A 49 3.03 7.46 -4.71
N LEU A 50 1.83 7.31 -4.15
CA LEU A 50 1.64 7.21 -2.71
C LEU A 50 1.46 5.73 -2.34
N CYS A 51 2.44 5.15 -1.65
CA CYS A 51 2.38 3.79 -1.14
C CYS A 51 1.80 3.79 0.29
N LEU A 52 0.66 3.14 0.48
CA LEU A 52 -0.06 3.01 1.74
C LEU A 52 -0.13 1.52 2.13
N ASN A 53 0.88 1.02 2.84
CA ASN A 53 0.78 -0.27 3.53
C ASN A 53 -0.12 -0.14 4.77
N ARG A 54 -0.50 -1.26 5.37
CA ARG A 54 -1.41 -1.33 6.55
C ARG A 54 -2.71 -0.54 6.35
N THR A 55 -3.18 -0.45 5.10
CA THR A 55 -4.31 0.37 4.69
C THR A 55 -5.37 -0.48 4.02
N THR A 56 -6.47 -0.70 4.74
CA THR A 56 -7.62 -1.42 4.17
C THR A 56 -8.53 -0.44 3.45
N VAL A 57 -8.70 -0.60 2.14
CA VAL A 57 -9.77 0.05 1.38
C VAL A 57 -11.08 -0.66 1.72
N PHE A 58 -11.92 -0.03 2.54
CA PHE A 58 -13.10 -0.69 3.12
C PHE A 58 -14.39 -0.37 2.38
N GLY A 59 -14.39 0.62 1.48
CA GLY A 59 -15.60 1.05 0.78
C GLY A 59 -15.30 1.58 -0.61
N TYR A 60 -16.09 1.14 -1.58
CA TYR A 60 -16.14 1.65 -2.95
C TYR A 60 -17.54 2.21 -3.19
N TYR A 61 -17.61 3.47 -3.56
CA TYR A 61 -18.85 4.23 -3.75
C TYR A 61 -18.91 4.84 -5.16
N ASP A 62 -19.99 5.56 -5.43
CA ASP A 62 -20.22 6.17 -6.72
C ASP A 62 -19.07 7.08 -7.18
N GLN A 63 -18.84 7.07 -8.49
CA GLN A 63 -17.87 7.94 -9.16
C GLN A 63 -16.44 7.77 -8.62
N ASN A 64 -16.02 6.51 -8.42
CA ASN A 64 -14.69 6.13 -7.96
C ASN A 64 -14.30 6.86 -6.67
N PHE A 65 -15.25 6.96 -5.75
CA PHE A 65 -15.00 7.45 -4.41
C PHE A 65 -14.73 6.26 -3.49
N LEU A 66 -13.60 6.27 -2.79
CA LEU A 66 -13.17 5.17 -1.94
C LEU A 66 -12.89 5.66 -0.51
N GLY A 67 -13.29 4.85 0.46
CA GLY A 67 -12.90 4.98 1.85
C GLY A 67 -11.76 4.00 2.16
N ALA A 68 -10.68 4.48 2.76
CA ALA A 68 -9.59 3.62 3.23
C ALA A 68 -9.15 3.98 4.65
N LEU A 69 -8.78 2.98 5.43
CA LEU A 69 -8.31 3.12 6.80
C LEU A 69 -6.84 2.70 6.90
N GLU A 70 -5.96 3.67 7.06
CA GLU A 70 -4.53 3.45 7.31
C GLU A 70 -4.28 3.26 8.81
N ARG A 71 -3.67 2.14 9.20
CA ARG A 71 -3.27 1.83 10.57
C ARG A 71 -1.80 2.20 10.77
N ARG A 72 -1.56 3.40 11.32
CA ARG A 72 -0.22 4.01 11.42
C ARG A 72 0.57 3.48 12.61
N THR A 73 0.09 3.75 13.83
CA THR A 73 0.72 3.29 15.08
C THR A 73 -0.16 2.32 15.86
N ASP A 74 -1.26 1.87 15.26
CA ASP A 74 -2.22 0.97 15.92
C ASP A 74 -1.59 -0.38 16.31
N HIS A 75 -0.70 -0.90 15.45
CA HIS A 75 0.04 -2.14 15.66
C HIS A 75 1.12 -2.04 16.75
N ASP A 76 1.54 -0.82 17.11
CA ASP A 76 2.50 -0.57 18.20
C ASP A 76 1.84 -0.61 19.58
N GLY A 77 0.50 -0.59 19.65
CA GLY A 77 -0.23 -0.76 20.91
C GLY A 77 0.14 0.29 21.97
N MET A 78 0.52 -0.17 23.17
CA MET A 78 0.89 0.69 24.30
C MET A 78 2.32 1.24 24.20
N THR A 79 3.16 0.72 23.29
CA THR A 79 4.53 1.21 23.11
C THR A 79 4.64 2.34 22.09
N ALA A 80 3.51 2.72 21.47
CA ALA A 80 3.41 3.85 20.57
C ALA A 80 3.86 5.14 21.27
N LYS A 81 5.02 5.68 20.89
CA LYS A 81 5.62 6.86 21.54
C LYS A 81 4.80 8.13 21.34
N SER A 82 4.23 8.33 20.14
CA SER A 82 3.36 9.45 19.78
C SER A 82 2.74 9.22 18.39
N GLY A 83 1.74 10.03 18.03
CA GLY A 83 1.16 10.06 16.68
C GLY A 83 -0.27 9.53 16.57
N THR A 84 -0.88 9.75 15.42
CA THR A 84 -2.24 9.27 15.11
C THR A 84 -2.24 7.75 14.97
N ARG A 85 -3.10 7.04 15.70
CA ARG A 85 -3.24 5.57 15.58
C ARG A 85 -3.70 5.13 14.20
N GLN A 86 -4.74 5.78 13.70
CA GLN A 86 -5.36 5.46 12.43
C GLN A 86 -5.70 6.75 11.67
N ARG A 87 -5.75 6.67 10.34
CA ARG A 87 -6.14 7.76 9.45
C ARG A 87 -7.16 7.24 8.44
N ILE A 88 -8.28 7.96 8.31
CA ILE A 88 -9.24 7.71 7.25
C ILE A 88 -8.87 8.55 6.03
N HIS A 89 -8.69 7.88 4.90
CA HIS A 89 -8.50 8.49 3.59
C HIS A 89 -9.84 8.51 2.86
N ARG A 90 -10.14 9.66 2.26
CA ARG A 90 -11.24 9.83 1.30
C ARG A 90 -10.61 10.04 -0.06
N ILE A 91 -10.72 9.05 -0.93
CA ILE A 91 -10.01 9.02 -2.20
C ILE A 91 -11.04 9.21 -3.31
N ARG A 92 -10.80 10.14 -4.23
CA ARG A 92 -11.50 10.19 -5.51
C ARG A 92 -10.52 9.90 -6.62
N ALA A 93 -10.69 8.76 -7.28
CA ALA A 93 -9.81 8.32 -8.34
C ALA A 93 -10.43 8.59 -9.72
N HIS A 94 -9.62 8.94 -10.71
CA HIS A 94 -10.10 8.97 -12.10
C HIS A 94 -10.37 7.55 -12.60
N GLN A 95 -9.56 6.59 -12.15
CA GLN A 95 -9.65 5.17 -12.46
C GLN A 95 -9.17 4.40 -11.24
N VAL A 96 -9.85 3.29 -10.93
CA VAL A 96 -9.47 2.32 -9.89
C VAL A 96 -8.98 1.06 -10.59
#